data_AF-V5I822-F1
#
_entry.id   AF-V5I822-F1
#
_cell.length_a   1.000
_cell.length_b   1.000
_cell.length_c   1.000
_cell.angle_alpha   90.00
_cell.angle_beta   90.00
_cell.angle_gamma   90.00
#
_symmetry.space_group_name_H-M   'P 1'
#
loop_
_entity.id
_entity.type
_entity.pdbx_description
1 polymer ?
#
loop_
_entity_poly.entity_id
_entity_poly.type
_entity_poly.pdbx_seq_one_letter_code
_entity_poly.pdbx_strand_id
1 'polypeptide(L)'
;KIPKSLLGIGKEHWLKWTEFAEMGGHGHGHHEPYTIPDYKIFKVADVPELVAVEKALAAQGLKDPWLRNEVWRYNVKEWGTEKARGRLIFFRGFKYGFAAFLVTIAGTALYDKIYPSDHGHGSHDHSSDH
;
A
#
# COMPACT_ATOMS: atom_id res chain seq x y z
N LYS A 1 49.99 -44.79 -19.89
CA LYS A 1 49.54 -44.32 -21.24
C LYS A 1 48.02 -44.22 -21.21
N ILE A 2 47.46 -43.02 -21.14
CA ILE A 2 46.01 -42.80 -21.18
C ILE A 2 45.55 -42.94 -22.65
N PRO A 3 44.47 -43.69 -22.95
CA PRO A 3 44.03 -43.94 -24.33
C PRO A 3 43.55 -42.66 -25.02
N LYS A 4 43.97 -42.47 -26.28
CA LYS A 4 43.69 -41.28 -27.11
C LYS A 4 42.21 -41.05 -27.44
N SER A 5 41.31 -41.98 -27.09
CA SER A 5 39.86 -41.85 -27.34
C SER A 5 39.18 -40.83 -26.43
N LEU A 6 39.81 -40.41 -25.32
CA LEU A 6 39.27 -39.38 -24.42
C LEU A 6 39.58 -37.94 -24.85
N LEU A 7 40.32 -37.74 -25.95
CA LEU A 7 40.72 -36.41 -26.45
C LEU A 7 39.71 -35.76 -27.42
N GLY A 8 38.67 -36.49 -27.84
CA GLY A 8 37.67 -36.00 -28.81
C GLY A 8 36.39 -35.43 -28.19
N ILE A 9 36.13 -35.66 -26.90
CA ILE A 9 34.85 -35.29 -26.26
C ILE A 9 34.95 -33.92 -25.55
N GLY A 10 36.16 -33.40 -25.36
CA GLY A 10 36.38 -32.15 -24.60
C GLY A 10 36.12 -30.87 -25.39
N LYS A 11 36.63 -30.76 -26.61
CA LYS A 11 36.75 -29.46 -27.30
C LYS A 11 35.40 -28.86 -27.70
N GLU A 12 34.50 -29.71 -28.17
CA GLU A 12 33.16 -29.31 -28.62
C GLU A 12 32.29 -28.83 -27.45
N HIS A 13 32.45 -29.46 -26.28
CA HIS A 13 31.76 -29.06 -25.07
C HIS A 13 32.31 -27.71 -24.57
N TRP A 14 33.64 -27.56 -24.49
CA TRP A 14 34.29 -26.31 -24.08
C TRP A 14 33.92 -25.11 -24.97
N LEU A 15 33.85 -25.30 -26.30
CA LEU A 15 33.43 -24.26 -27.25
C LEU A 15 31.96 -23.84 -27.06
N LYS A 16 31.07 -24.80 -26.77
CA LYS A 16 29.65 -24.52 -26.51
C LYS A 16 29.44 -23.75 -25.20
N TRP A 17 30.25 -24.00 -24.17
CA TRP A 17 30.21 -23.25 -22.90
C TRP A 17 30.72 -21.81 -23.07
N THR A 18 31.72 -21.56 -23.92
CA THR A 18 32.18 -20.19 -24.21
C THR A 18 31.19 -19.38 -25.02
N GLU A 19 30.51 -19.98 -25.99
CA GLU A 19 29.48 -19.31 -26.79
C GLU A 19 28.22 -18.98 -25.95
N PHE A 20 27.84 -19.87 -25.02
CA PHE A 20 26.79 -19.59 -24.02
C PHE A 20 27.18 -18.47 -23.04
N ALA A 21 28.46 -18.37 -22.68
CA ALA A 21 28.96 -17.30 -21.82
C ALA A 21 28.99 -15.94 -22.55
N GLU A 22 29.23 -15.94 -23.87
CA GLU A 22 29.28 -14.74 -24.70
C GLU A 22 27.88 -14.21 -25.06
N MET A 23 26.90 -15.09 -25.28
CA MET A 23 25.49 -14.70 -25.49
C MET A 23 24.76 -14.26 -24.20
N GLY A 24 25.36 -14.46 -23.02
CA GLY A 24 24.86 -13.97 -21.73
C GLY A 24 25.27 -12.53 -21.39
N GLY A 25 26.04 -11.88 -22.28
CA GLY A 25 26.43 -10.47 -22.17
C GLY A 25 25.26 -9.53 -22.42
N HIS A 26 24.28 -9.49 -21.51
CA HIS A 26 23.32 -8.40 -21.46
C HIS A 26 24.10 -7.10 -21.21
N GLY A 27 24.25 -6.31 -22.27
CA GLY A 27 24.70 -4.93 -22.19
C GLY A 27 23.77 -4.16 -21.27
N HIS A 28 24.13 -4.10 -20.00
CA HIS A 28 23.50 -3.23 -19.01
C HIS A 28 23.82 -1.80 -19.43
N GLY A 29 22.91 -1.16 -20.16
CA GLY A 29 22.90 0.29 -20.28
C GLY A 29 22.96 0.86 -18.86
N HIS A 30 23.98 1.66 -18.58
CA HIS A 30 24.23 2.33 -17.30
C HIS A 30 23.20 3.43 -17.01
N HIS A 31 21.92 3.09 -17.00
CA HIS A 31 20.93 3.89 -16.30
C HIS A 31 20.75 3.28 -14.92
N GLU A 32 21.16 4.04 -13.89
CA GLU A 32 20.88 3.66 -12.51
C GLU A 32 19.36 3.40 -12.35
N PRO A 33 18.96 2.26 -11.78
CA PRO A 33 17.56 1.81 -11.76
C PRO A 33 16.60 2.72 -10.99
N TYR A 34 17.12 3.75 -10.30
CA TYR A 34 16.37 4.79 -9.64
C TYR A 34 17.25 6.05 -9.55
N THR A 35 16.63 7.22 -9.74
CA THR A 35 17.31 8.50 -9.52
C THR A 35 17.18 8.84 -8.04
N ILE A 36 18.31 8.94 -7.33
CA ILE A 36 18.33 9.39 -5.94
C ILE A 36 17.99 10.88 -5.94
N PRO A 37 16.94 11.31 -5.20
CA PRO A 37 16.58 12.71 -5.14
C PRO A 37 17.64 13.53 -4.40
N ASP A 38 17.81 14.80 -4.75
CA ASP A 38 18.80 15.69 -4.13
C ASP A 38 18.59 15.77 -2.61
N TYR A 39 19.65 15.57 -1.84
CA TYR A 39 19.61 15.61 -0.37
C TYR A 39 19.14 16.95 0.21
N LYS A 40 19.24 18.05 -0.55
CA LYS A 40 18.87 19.41 -0.11
C LYS A 40 17.36 19.61 0.04
N ILE A 41 16.55 18.69 -0.48
CA ILE A 41 15.10 18.73 -0.32
C ILE A 41 14.67 18.44 1.13
N PHE A 42 15.52 17.75 1.91
CA PHE A 42 15.22 17.39 3.28
C PHE A 42 15.67 18.51 4.23
N LYS A 43 14.73 19.36 4.63
CA LYS A 43 14.96 20.44 5.60
C LYS A 43 14.21 20.15 6.89
N VAL A 44 14.91 20.29 8.01
CA VAL A 44 14.32 20.15 9.36
C VAL A 44 13.19 21.15 9.58
N ALA A 45 13.34 22.37 9.07
CA ALA A 45 12.37 23.45 9.23
C ALA A 45 10.97 23.12 8.67
N ASP A 46 10.87 22.19 7.72
CA ASP A 46 9.61 21.81 7.08
C ASP A 46 8.82 20.79 7.94
N VAL A 47 9.44 20.23 8.98
CA VAL A 47 8.84 19.22 9.87
C VAL A 47 8.68 19.80 11.28
N PRO A 48 7.43 20.10 11.73
CA PRO A 48 7.20 20.76 13.01
C PRO A 48 7.64 19.92 14.21
N GLU A 49 7.57 18.59 14.12
CA GLU A 49 7.99 17.67 15.17
C GLU A 49 9.50 17.71 15.40
N LEU A 50 10.29 17.73 14.32
CA LEU A 50 11.75 17.81 14.41
C LEU A 50 12.21 19.20 14.87
N VAL A 51 11.52 20.26 14.47
CA VAL A 51 11.79 21.62 15.00
C VAL A 51 11.55 21.69 16.52
N ALA A 52 10.53 21.00 17.03
CA ALA A 52 10.29 20.92 18.48
C ALA A 52 11.44 20.20 19.20
N VAL A 53 11.95 19.10 18.64
CA VAL A 53 13.11 18.38 19.17
C VAL A 53 14.37 19.25 19.13
N GLU A 54 14.62 19.95 18.02
CA GLU A 54 15.76 20.87 17.89
C GLU A 54 15.72 21.95 18.97
N LYS A 55 14.55 22.55 19.20
CA LYS A 55 14.35 23.56 20.26
C LYS A 55 14.57 22.99 21.67
N ALA A 56 14.10 21.77 21.93
CA ALA A 56 14.28 21.11 23.21
C ALA A 56 15.76 20.77 23.48
N LEU A 57 16.49 20.33 22.46
CA LEU A 57 17.93 20.10 22.53
C LEU A 57 18.70 21.41 22.70
N ALA A 58 18.33 22.44 21.94
CA ALA A 58 18.95 23.76 22.03
C ALA A 58 18.75 24.38 23.43
N ALA A 59 17.60 24.15 24.08
CA ALA A 59 17.37 24.58 25.46
C ALA A 59 18.34 23.93 26.46
N GLN A 60 18.91 22.77 26.12
CA GLN A 60 19.94 22.08 26.90
C GLN A 60 21.36 22.42 26.42
N GLY A 61 21.51 23.24 25.37
CA GLY A 61 22.79 23.54 24.72
C GLY A 61 23.32 22.43 23.81
N LEU A 62 22.48 21.42 23.48
CA LEU A 62 22.83 20.34 22.57
C LEU A 62 22.32 20.61 21.14
N LYS A 63 23.03 20.05 20.17
CA LYS A 63 22.63 20.03 18.76
C LYS A 63 22.83 18.63 18.20
N ASP A 64 21.76 18.02 17.68
CA ASP A 64 21.82 16.72 17.04
C ASP A 64 22.14 16.86 15.52
N PRO A 65 23.27 16.32 15.03
CA PRO A 65 23.62 16.36 13.61
C PRO A 65 22.76 15.42 12.75
N TRP A 66 22.06 14.45 13.33
CA TRP A 66 21.27 13.45 12.59
C TRP A 66 19.84 13.89 12.32
N LEU A 67 19.39 15.02 12.86
CA LEU A 67 18.01 15.48 12.72
C LEU A 67 17.56 15.62 11.26
N ARG A 68 18.46 15.99 10.35
CA ARG A 68 18.17 16.06 8.91
C ARG A 68 17.91 14.69 8.27
N ASN A 69 18.56 13.64 8.76
CA ASN A 69 18.34 12.28 8.28
C ASN A 69 16.93 11.78 8.61
N GLU A 70 16.32 12.27 9.68
CA GLU A 70 15.00 11.82 10.11
C GLU A 70 13.85 12.47 9.33
N VAL A 71 14.12 13.53 8.58
CA VAL A 71 13.11 14.34 7.87
C VAL A 71 12.26 13.51 6.91
N TRP A 72 12.84 12.55 6.19
CA TRP A 72 12.11 11.76 5.19
C TRP A 72 10.97 10.93 5.82
N ARG A 73 11.09 10.51 7.09
CA ARG A 73 10.05 9.74 7.79
C ARG A 73 8.81 10.57 8.09
N TYR A 74 8.99 11.87 8.28
CA TYR A 74 7.93 12.81 8.65
C TYR A 74 7.38 13.59 7.45
N ASN A 75 7.77 13.20 6.23
CA ASN A 75 7.31 13.86 5.02
C ASN A 75 5.81 13.62 4.79
N VAL A 76 4.99 14.62 5.15
CA VAL A 76 3.52 14.59 5.01
C VAL A 76 3.08 14.36 3.56
N LYS A 77 3.90 14.72 2.57
CA LYS A 77 3.58 14.53 1.14
C LYS A 77 3.55 13.05 0.76
N GLU A 78 4.45 12.25 1.30
CA GLU A 78 4.55 10.81 1.00
C GLU A 78 3.66 9.98 1.92
N TRP A 79 3.61 10.37 3.18
CA TRP A 79 2.99 9.60 4.24
C TRP A 79 1.53 10.00 4.49
N GLY A 80 1.13 11.20 4.07
CA GLY A 80 -0.18 11.78 4.36
C GLY A 80 -0.32 12.25 5.81
N THR A 81 -1.27 13.13 6.07
CA THR A 81 -1.57 13.60 7.44
C THR A 81 -2.14 12.47 8.29
N GLU A 82 -1.81 12.43 9.59
CA GLU A 82 -2.36 11.45 10.55
C GLU A 82 -3.90 11.36 10.51
N LYS A 83 -4.57 12.51 10.43
CA LYS A 83 -6.03 12.61 10.30
C LYS A 83 -6.57 11.97 9.03
N ALA A 84 -5.81 12.03 7.93
CA ALA A 84 -6.19 11.39 6.67
C ALA A 84 -6.09 9.86 6.80
N ARG A 85 -5.05 9.35 7.47
CA ARG A 85 -4.89 7.92 7.75
C ARG A 85 -5.98 7.38 8.66
N GLY A 86 -6.31 8.10 9.73
CA GLY A 86 -7.40 7.73 10.64
C GLY A 86 -8.75 7.65 9.91
N ARG A 87 -9.07 8.66 9.08
CA ARG A 87 -10.27 8.62 8.23
C ARG A 87 -10.22 7.47 7.22
N LEU A 88 -9.07 7.21 6.61
CA LEU A 88 -8.93 6.11 5.67
C LEU A 88 -9.20 4.78 6.34
N ILE A 89 -8.69 4.54 7.55
CA ILE A 89 -8.92 3.31 8.32
C ILE A 89 -10.40 3.16 8.65
N PHE A 90 -11.03 4.21 9.20
CA PHE A 90 -12.42 4.15 9.66
C PHE A 90 -13.43 4.07 8.51
N PHE A 91 -13.22 4.86 7.44
CA PHE A 91 -14.13 4.93 6.30
C PHE A 91 -13.71 4.01 5.14
N ARG A 92 -12.75 3.10 5.35
CA ARG A 92 -12.38 2.12 4.32
C ARG A 92 -13.57 1.22 4.05
N GLY A 93 -14.10 1.30 2.83
CA GLY A 93 -15.24 0.46 2.43
C GLY A 93 -16.61 0.98 2.85
N PHE A 94 -16.69 2.07 3.63
CA PHE A 94 -17.99 2.67 4.01
C PHE A 94 -18.85 3.00 2.79
N LYS A 95 -18.25 3.51 1.71
CA LYS A 95 -18.95 3.79 0.44
C LYS A 95 -19.63 2.56 -0.18
N TYR A 96 -18.98 1.40 -0.11
CA TYR A 96 -19.53 0.16 -0.67
C TYR A 96 -20.58 -0.43 0.25
N GLY A 97 -20.34 -0.41 1.57
CA GLY A 97 -21.33 -0.81 2.56
C GLY A 97 -22.61 0.04 2.49
N PHE A 98 -22.46 1.35 2.34
CA PHE A 98 -23.59 2.27 2.19
C PHE A 98 -24.36 2.04 0.88
N ALA A 99 -23.66 1.77 -0.22
CA ALA A 99 -24.30 1.41 -1.48
C ALA A 99 -25.10 0.10 -1.36
N ALA A 100 -24.51 -0.94 -0.77
CA ALA A 100 -25.20 -2.20 -0.52
C ALA A 100 -26.42 -2.02 0.39
N PHE A 101 -26.30 -1.19 1.43
CA PHE A 101 -27.41 -0.86 2.33
C PHE A 101 -28.59 -0.21 1.57
N LEU A 102 -28.33 0.76 0.69
CA LEU A 102 -29.37 1.38 -0.13
C LEU A 102 -30.02 0.39 -1.10
N VAL A 103 -29.22 -0.48 -1.72
CA VAL A 103 -29.73 -1.54 -2.61
C VAL A 103 -30.65 -2.47 -1.83
N THR A 104 -30.27 -2.86 -0.62
CA THR A 104 -31.11 -3.70 0.24
C THR A 104 -32.44 -3.01 0.56
N ILE A 105 -32.43 -1.74 1.00
CA ILE A 105 -33.68 -0.99 1.29
C ILE A 105 -34.59 -0.91 0.07
N ALA A 106 -34.03 -0.57 -1.09
CA ALA A 106 -34.80 -0.49 -2.32
C ALA A 106 -35.37 -1.86 -2.72
N GLY A 107 -34.58 -2.92 -2.52
CA GLY A 107 -34.98 -4.30 -2.75
C GLY A 107 -36.13 -4.74 -1.85
N THR A 108 -36.05 -4.53 -0.53
CA THR A 108 -37.15 -4.87 0.40
C THR A 108 -38.39 -4.04 0.12
N ALA A 109 -38.27 -2.73 -0.09
CA ALA A 109 -39.43 -1.89 -0.38
C ALA A 109 -40.13 -2.29 -1.69
N LEU A 110 -39.37 -2.72 -2.71
CA LEU A 110 -39.94 -3.21 -3.96
C LEU A 110 -40.56 -4.60 -3.79
N TYR A 111 -39.89 -5.50 -3.06
CA TYR A 111 -40.38 -6.83 -2.76
C TYR A 111 -41.71 -6.79 -1.99
N ASP A 112 -41.80 -5.98 -0.94
CA ASP A 112 -43.01 -5.81 -0.13
C ASP A 112 -44.18 -5.24 -0.97
N LYS A 113 -43.87 -4.42 -1.99
CA LYS A 113 -44.88 -3.85 -2.89
C LYS A 113 -45.39 -4.86 -3.94
N ILE A 114 -44.51 -5.75 -4.41
CA ILE A 114 -44.85 -6.77 -5.44
C ILE A 114 -45.50 -8.00 -4.79
N TYR A 115 -45.06 -8.37 -3.59
CA TYR A 115 -45.58 -9.46 -2.79
C TYR A 115 -46.07 -8.91 -1.44
N PRO A 116 -47.16 -8.14 -1.41
CA PRO A 116 -47.76 -7.73 -0.14
C PRO A 116 -48.13 -9.01 0.62
N SER A 117 -47.46 -9.24 1.75
CA SER A 117 -47.86 -10.31 2.64
C SER A 117 -49.18 -9.91 3.28
N ASP A 118 -50.20 -10.77 3.13
CA ASP A 118 -51.41 -10.74 3.94
C ASP A 118 -51.05 -11.08 5.39
N HIS A 119 -50.34 -10.18 6.08
CA HIS A 119 -50.30 -10.18 7.53
C HIS A 119 -51.54 -9.44 8.00
N GLY A 120 -52.63 -10.20 8.09
CA GLY A 120 -53.84 -9.78 8.76
C GLY A 120 -53.51 -9.28 10.16
N HIS A 121 -53.60 -7.97 10.35
CA HIS A 121 -53.85 -7.41 11.66
C HIS A 121 -55.26 -7.84 12.05
N GLY A 122 -55.36 -8.98 12.75
CA GLY A 122 -56.58 -9.34 13.46
C GLY A 122 -56.85 -8.24 14.49
N SER A 123 -57.74 -7.31 14.16
CA SER A 123 -58.38 -6.46 15.15
C SER A 123 -59.14 -7.38 16.10
N HIS A 124 -58.62 -7.50 17.33
CA HIS A 124 -59.37 -8.07 18.44
C HIS A 124 -60.46 -7.06 18.81
N ASP A 125 -61.56 -7.07 18.05
CA ASP A 125 -62.79 -6.40 18.45
C ASP A 125 -63.42 -7.24 19.56
N HIS A 126 -63.22 -6.82 20.80
CA HIS A 126 -63.98 -7.32 21.94
C HIS A 126 -65.43 -6.85 21.79
N SER A 127 -66.29 -7.70 21.23
CA SER A 127 -67.74 -7.51 21.31
C SER A 127 -68.16 -7.67 22.78
N SER A 128 -68.64 -6.58 23.35
CA SER A 128 -69.45 -6.59 24.56
C SER A 128 -70.87 -6.96 24.14
N ASP A 129 -71.38 -8.07 24.67
CA ASP A 129 -72.81 -8.37 24.67
C ASP A 129 -73.22 -8.87 26.06
N HIS A 130 -74.07 -8.03 26.66
CA HIS A 130 -75.23 -8.27 27.54
C HIS A 130 -75.44 -9.63 28.21
#